data_AF-A0A7D5S932-F1
#
_entry.id   AF-A0A7D5S932-F1
#
_cell.length_a   1.000
_cell.length_b   1.000
_cell.length_c   1.000
_cell.angle_alpha   90.00
_cell.angle_beta   90.00
_cell.angle_gamma   90.00
#
_symmetry.space_group_name_H-M   'P 1'
#
loop_
_entity.id
_entity.type
_entity.pdbx_description
1 polymer ?
#
loop_
_entity_poly.entity_id
_entity_poly.type
_entity_poly.pdbx_seq_one_letter_code
_entity_poly.pdbx_strand_id
1 'polypeptide(L)'
;MLLRISTTLFISLCSLCSFSQSNFNPWKAGSFQDAENQAETYFAGYSPQAGITDNEWMHWKRWQWYWQRRLMPDGSYPDPDYVREQQQLGRTLKSVQKKGVATGSISING
;
A
#
# COMPACT_ATOMS: atom_id res chain seq x y z
N MET A 1 58.27 4.23 -23.40
CA MET A 1 57.57 5.08 -22.41
C MET A 1 56.06 5.07 -22.68
N LEU A 2 55.42 3.89 -22.69
CA LEU A 2 54.02 3.71 -23.11
C LEU A 2 53.30 2.64 -22.25
N LEU A 3 53.62 2.55 -20.96
CA LEU A 3 53.11 1.48 -20.09
C LEU A 3 52.48 2.00 -18.80
N ARG A 4 51.88 3.20 -18.83
CA ARG A 4 51.24 3.80 -17.65
C ARG A 4 49.89 4.48 -17.90
N ILE A 5 49.25 4.25 -19.06
CA ILE A 5 47.94 4.86 -19.37
C ILE A 5 46.78 3.87 -19.20
N SER A 6 47.06 2.57 -19.08
CA SER A 6 46.00 1.55 -19.10
C SER A 6 45.28 1.33 -17.75
N THR A 7 45.81 1.80 -16.62
CA THR A 7 45.26 1.47 -15.29
C THR A 7 44.27 2.50 -14.76
N THR A 8 44.17 3.69 -15.37
CA THR A 8 43.24 4.74 -14.93
C THR A 8 41.86 4.65 -15.59
N LEU A 9 41.71 3.92 -16.69
CA LEU A 9 40.42 3.75 -17.39
C LEU A 9 39.50 2.71 -16.74
N PHE A 10 40.01 1.86 -15.83
CA PHE A 10 39.21 0.77 -15.23
C PHE A 10 38.50 1.15 -13.93
N ILE A 11 38.91 2.22 -13.25
CA ILE A 11 38.33 2.62 -11.95
C ILE A 11 37.13 3.57 -12.14
N SER A 12 36.95 4.13 -13.34
CA SER A 12 35.91 5.12 -13.63
C SER A 12 34.52 4.56 -13.94
N LEU A 13 34.32 3.24 -13.90
CA LEU A 13 33.05 2.62 -14.31
C LEU A 13 32.20 2.07 -13.15
N CYS A 14 32.62 2.24 -11.90
CA CYS A 14 31.85 1.78 -10.73
C CYS A 14 31.07 2.90 -10.03
N SER A 15 31.14 4.15 -10.51
CA SER A 15 30.59 5.31 -9.81
C SER A 15 29.13 5.67 -10.14
N LEU A 16 28.38 4.80 -10.83
CA LEU A 16 26.99 5.10 -11.25
C LEU A 16 25.91 4.27 -10.56
N CYS A 17 26.25 3.35 -9.68
CA CYS A 17 25.25 2.63 -8.89
C CYS A 17 24.95 3.39 -7.58
N SER A 18 24.50 4.64 -7.68
CA SER A 18 23.72 5.25 -6.60
C SER A 18 22.37 4.54 -6.59
N PHE A 19 22.33 3.36 -5.98
CA PHE A 19 21.09 2.63 -5.71
C PHE A 19 20.34 3.41 -4.63
N SER A 20 19.60 4.44 -5.07
CA SER A 20 18.63 5.13 -4.23
C SER A 20 17.51 4.13 -3.95
N GLN A 21 17.58 3.44 -2.79
CA GLN A 21 16.45 2.68 -2.26
C GLN A 21 15.37 3.69 -1.85
N SER A 22 14.60 4.15 -2.83
CA SER A 22 13.32 4.77 -2.54
C SER A 22 12.40 3.68 -1.99
N ASN A 23 11.81 3.92 -0.82
CA ASN A 23 10.80 3.00 -0.30
C ASN A 23 9.58 3.05 -1.22
N PHE A 24 9.01 1.90 -1.58
CA PHE A 24 7.81 1.87 -2.41
C PHE A 24 6.63 2.52 -1.67
N ASN A 25 6.01 3.55 -2.28
CA ASN A 25 4.87 4.25 -1.69
C ASN A 25 3.74 4.41 -2.73
N PRO A 26 2.69 3.57 -2.66
CA PRO A 26 1.61 3.59 -3.64
C PRO A 26 0.73 4.84 -3.56
N TRP A 27 0.78 5.61 -2.47
CA TRP A 27 0.01 6.85 -2.31
C TRP A 27 0.55 8.03 -3.12
N LYS A 28 1.79 7.90 -3.65
CA LYS A 28 2.35 8.90 -4.56
C LYS A 28 1.85 8.74 -6.00
N ALA A 29 1.16 7.64 -6.30
CA ALA A 29 0.54 7.42 -7.58
C ALA A 29 -0.77 8.23 -7.71
N GLY A 30 -1.02 8.79 -8.89
CA GLY A 30 -2.22 9.59 -9.16
C GLY A 30 -3.49 8.75 -9.27
N SER A 31 -3.37 7.47 -9.63
CA SER A 31 -4.48 6.53 -9.78
C SER A 31 -4.10 5.12 -9.29
N PHE A 32 -5.07 4.22 -9.18
CA PHE A 32 -4.81 2.82 -8.85
C PHE A 32 -3.97 2.14 -9.94
N GLN A 33 -4.28 2.40 -11.21
CA GLN A 33 -3.52 1.86 -12.34
C GLN A 33 -2.05 2.35 -12.31
N ASP A 34 -1.82 3.62 -11.98
CA ASP A 34 -0.46 4.14 -11.87
C ASP A 34 0.31 3.47 -10.73
N ALA A 35 -0.37 3.16 -9.62
CA ALA A 35 0.23 2.43 -8.51
C ALA A 35 0.60 1.00 -8.93
N GLU A 36 -0.23 0.32 -9.72
CA GLU A 36 0.06 -1.01 -10.27
C GLU A 36 1.26 -0.97 -11.21
N ASN A 37 1.29 -0.03 -12.17
CA ASN A 37 2.41 0.12 -13.10
C ASN A 37 3.73 0.41 -12.38
N GLN A 38 3.69 1.25 -11.33
CA GLN A 38 4.86 1.53 -10.49
C GLN A 38 5.30 0.28 -9.72
N ALA A 39 4.36 -0.49 -9.18
CA ALA A 39 4.67 -1.72 -8.45
C ALA A 39 5.28 -2.79 -9.35
N GLU A 40 4.76 -2.97 -10.56
CA GLU A 40 5.32 -3.91 -11.55
C GLU A 40 6.78 -3.58 -11.88
N THR A 41 7.08 -2.28 -12.03
CA THR A 41 8.45 -1.82 -12.30
C THR A 41 9.33 -1.99 -11.06
N TYR A 42 8.85 -1.60 -9.88
CA TYR A 42 9.62 -1.60 -8.64
C TYR A 42 9.94 -3.02 -8.16
N PHE A 43 8.97 -3.93 -8.25
CA PHE A 43 9.11 -5.33 -7.86
C PHE A 43 9.48 -6.23 -9.05
N ALA A 44 9.95 -5.67 -10.17
CA ALA A 44 10.41 -6.44 -11.32
C ALA A 44 11.55 -7.38 -10.91
N GLY A 45 11.34 -8.69 -11.04
CA GLY A 45 12.32 -9.69 -10.61
C GLY A 45 12.40 -9.90 -9.08
N TYR A 46 11.51 -9.27 -8.30
CA TYR A 46 11.40 -9.55 -6.87
C TYR A 46 10.82 -10.95 -6.65
N SER A 47 11.58 -11.80 -5.96
CA SER A 47 11.10 -13.09 -5.48
C SER A 47 10.81 -12.97 -3.98
N PRO A 48 9.57 -13.15 -3.52
CA PRO A 48 9.27 -13.14 -2.10
C PRO A 48 10.04 -14.27 -1.39
N GLN A 49 10.86 -13.92 -0.41
CA GLN A 49 11.55 -14.88 0.44
C GLN A 49 10.55 -15.52 1.40
N ALA A 50 10.48 -16.86 1.41
CA ALA A 50 9.67 -17.60 2.35
C ALA A 50 10.07 -17.26 3.80
N GLY A 51 9.08 -16.97 4.65
CA GLY A 51 9.28 -16.67 6.07
C GLY A 51 9.42 -15.19 6.43
N ILE A 52 9.54 -14.28 5.46
CA ILE A 52 9.52 -12.83 5.72
C ILE A 52 8.09 -12.30 5.62
N THR A 53 7.51 -11.93 6.76
CA THR A 53 6.11 -11.47 6.86
C THR A 53 5.94 -9.95 6.79
N ASP A 54 7.06 -9.21 6.80
CA ASP A 54 7.05 -7.75 6.85
C ASP A 54 8.09 -7.18 5.88
N ASN A 55 7.70 -7.09 4.62
CA ASN A 55 8.49 -6.48 3.55
C ASN A 55 7.60 -5.59 2.68
N GLU A 56 8.24 -4.73 1.88
CA GLU A 56 7.53 -3.76 1.03
C GLU A 56 6.59 -4.42 0.03
N TRP A 57 6.93 -5.60 -0.49
CA TRP A 57 6.04 -6.35 -1.38
C TRP A 57 4.76 -6.77 -0.63
N MET A 58 4.87 -7.25 0.61
CA MET A 58 3.70 -7.56 1.42
C MET A 58 2.89 -6.31 1.77
N HIS A 59 3.55 -5.18 2.03
CA HIS A 59 2.88 -3.89 2.24
C HIS A 59 2.07 -3.49 1.01
N TRP A 60 2.68 -3.60 -0.16
CA TRP A 60 2.03 -3.40 -1.44
C TRP A 60 0.83 -4.35 -1.61
N LYS A 61 0.99 -5.67 -1.42
CA LYS A 61 -0.11 -6.63 -1.58
C LYS A 61 -1.27 -6.35 -0.61
N ARG A 62 -0.98 -5.97 0.63
CA ARG A 62 -2.02 -5.56 1.61
C ARG A 62 -2.78 -4.32 1.12
N TRP A 63 -2.04 -3.32 0.65
CA TRP A 63 -2.62 -2.10 0.09
C TRP A 63 -3.45 -2.38 -1.17
N GLN A 64 -2.92 -3.17 -2.11
CA GLN A 64 -3.57 -3.53 -3.37
C GLN A 64 -4.89 -4.25 -3.09
N TRP A 65 -4.87 -5.27 -2.22
CA TRP A 65 -6.06 -6.03 -1.86
C TRP A 65 -7.12 -5.17 -1.17
N TYR A 66 -6.69 -4.21 -0.34
CA TYR A 66 -7.61 -3.27 0.31
C TYR A 66 -8.32 -2.40 -0.73
N TRP A 67 -7.59 -1.84 -1.70
CA TRP A 67 -8.16 -0.90 -2.64
C TRP A 67 -8.90 -1.54 -3.80
N GLN A 68 -8.46 -2.67 -4.34
CA GLN A 68 -9.08 -3.34 -5.49
C GLN A 68 -10.60 -3.56 -5.33
N ARG A 69 -11.07 -3.79 -4.10
CA ARG A 69 -12.50 -4.01 -3.79
C ARG A 69 -13.29 -2.74 -3.48
N ARG A 70 -12.62 -1.60 -3.44
CA ARG A 70 -13.14 -0.29 -3.02
C ARG A 70 -13.08 0.75 -4.13
N LEU A 71 -12.47 0.41 -5.27
CA LEU A 71 -12.51 1.25 -6.46
C LEU A 71 -13.95 1.34 -6.98
N MET A 72 -14.25 2.48 -7.57
CA MET A 72 -15.47 2.65 -8.35
C MET A 72 -15.41 1.81 -9.64
N PRO A 73 -16.55 1.58 -10.33
CA PRO A 73 -16.60 0.80 -11.56
C PRO A 73 -15.69 1.32 -12.68
N ASP A 74 -15.36 2.61 -12.64
CA ASP A 74 -14.43 3.27 -13.56
C ASP A 74 -12.95 3.17 -13.13
N GLY A 75 -12.65 2.48 -12.03
CA GLY A 75 -11.30 2.29 -11.49
C GLY A 75 -10.79 3.45 -10.63
N SER A 76 -11.60 4.49 -10.42
CA SER A 76 -11.23 5.63 -9.56
C SER A 76 -11.33 5.30 -8.07
N TYR A 77 -10.61 6.06 -7.24
CA TYR A 77 -10.74 5.97 -5.79
C TYR A 77 -12.06 6.61 -5.34
N PRO A 78 -12.72 6.05 -4.31
CA PRO A 78 -13.91 6.66 -3.74
C PRO A 78 -13.55 8.02 -3.13
N ASP A 79 -14.49 8.97 -3.25
CA ASP A 79 -14.35 10.31 -2.67
C ASP A 79 -13.99 10.20 -1.16
N PRO A 80 -12.92 10.88 -0.70
CA PRO A 80 -12.53 10.90 0.71
C PRO A 80 -13.67 11.29 1.65
N ASP A 81 -14.54 12.21 1.24
CA ASP A 81 -15.68 12.65 2.03
C ASP A 81 -16.75 11.56 2.13
N TYR A 82 -16.98 10.82 1.04
CA TYR A 82 -17.85 9.64 1.05
C TYR A 82 -17.31 8.54 1.98
N VAL A 83 -16.00 8.27 1.96
CA VAL A 83 -15.37 7.31 2.88
C VAL A 83 -15.54 7.74 4.34
N ARG A 84 -15.39 9.04 4.63
CA ARG A 84 -15.58 9.59 5.97
C ARG A 84 -17.03 9.43 6.45
N GLU A 85 -18.00 9.70 5.60
CA GLU A 85 -19.42 9.53 5.90
C GLU A 85 -19.77 8.06 6.24
N GLN A 86 -19.28 7.10 5.43
CA GLN A 86 -19.47 5.68 5.69
C GLN A 86 -18.90 5.24 7.05
N GLN A 87 -17.74 5.77 7.43
CA GLN A 87 -17.16 5.50 8.75
C GLN A 87 -18.00 6.07 9.90
N GLN A 88 -18.55 7.28 9.73
CA GLN A 88 -19.42 7.91 10.72
C GLN A 88 -20.72 7.12 10.89
N LEU A 89 -21.36 6.73 9.78
CA LEU A 89 -22.55 5.87 9.80
C LEU A 89 -22.28 4.53 10.50
N GLY A 90 -21.17 3.87 10.18
CA GLY A 90 -20.79 2.62 10.84
C GLY A 90 -20.57 2.77 12.35
N ARG A 91 -20.01 3.89 12.82
CA ARG A 91 -19.86 4.18 14.26
C ARG A 91 -21.21 4.42 14.93
N THR A 92 -22.11 5.15 14.27
CA THR A 92 -23.46 5.43 14.76
C THR A 92 -24.30 4.16 14.84
N LEU A 93 -24.26 3.30 13.82
CA LEU A 93 -24.98 2.02 13.85
C LEU A 93 -24.51 1.12 14.99
N LYS A 94 -23.19 1.04 15.22
CA LYS A 94 -22.62 0.29 16.33
C LYS A 94 -23.02 0.86 17.70
N SER A 95 -23.11 2.18 17.84
CA SER A 95 -23.53 2.81 19.10
C SER A 95 -25.01 2.59 19.37
N VAL A 96 -25.86 2.65 18.34
CA VAL A 96 -27.30 2.33 18.44
C VAL A 96 -27.50 0.86 18.79
N GLN A 97 -26.79 -0.06 18.16
CA GLN A 97 -26.88 -1.49 18.46
C GLN A 97 -26.44 -1.79 19.91
N LYS A 98 -25.33 -1.18 20.37
CA LYS A 98 -24.88 -1.31 21.76
C LYS A 98 -25.90 -0.76 22.77
N LYS A 99 -26.58 0.34 22.42
CA LYS A 99 -27.61 0.95 23.27
C LYS A 99 -28.89 0.11 23.31
N GLY A 100 -29.32 -0.45 22.17
CA GLY A 100 -30.49 -1.33 22.07
C GLY A 100 -30.33 -2.64 22.84
N VAL A 101 -29.13 -3.23 22.84
CA VAL A 101 -28.81 -4.42 23.65
C VAL A 101 -28.84 -4.12 25.16
N ALA A 102 -28.45 -2.90 25.57
CA ALA A 102 -28.50 -2.49 26.98
C ALA A 102 -29.92 -2.18 27.50
N THR A 103 -30.87 -1.83 26.63
CA THR A 103 -32.29 -1.61 26.98
C THR A 103 -33.17 -2.85 26.78
N GLY A 104 -32.68 -3.91 26.12
CA GLY A 104 -33.40 -5.16 25.86
C GLY A 104 -33.44 -6.15 27.03
N SER A 105 -32.80 -5.84 28.17
CA SER A 105 -32.77 -6.68 29.37
C SER A 105 -33.75 -6.20 30.46
N ILE A 106 -34.93 -5.70 30.07
CA ILE A 106 -36.06 -5.56 31.00
C ILE A 106 -36.70 -6.94 31.14
N SER A 107 -36.32 -7.64 32.21
CA SER A 107 -36.98 -8.86 32.66
C SER A 107 -38.42 -8.50 33.06
N ILE A 108 -39.37 -8.87 32.21
CA ILE A 108 -40.78 -9.03 32.58
C ILE A 108 -40.86 -10.28 33.47
N ASN A 109 -40.76 -10.08 34.78
CA ASN A 109 -41.29 -11.02 35.75
C ASN A 109 -42.69 -10.53 36.13
N GLY A 110 -43.67 -11.42 35.91
CA GLY A 110 -45.07 -11.20 36.27
C GLY A 110 -45.35 -11.31 37.76
#